data_AF-A0A1D9GSP8-F1
#
_entry.id   AF-A0A1D9GSP8-F1
#
_cell.length_a   1.000
_cell.length_b   1.000
_cell.length_c   1.000
_cell.angle_alpha   90.00
_cell.angle_beta   90.00
_cell.angle_gamma   90.00
#
_symmetry.space_group_name_H-M   'P 1'
#
loop_
_entity.id
_entity.type
_entity.pdbx_description
1 polymer ?
#
loop_
_entity_poly.entity_id
_entity_poly.type
_entity_poly.pdbx_seq_one_letter_code
_entity_poly.pdbx_strand_id
1 'polypeptide(L)'
;MTALSNVLRELAPGVLSFWCPGCGVSHSIQYGAGPGPRWGWNGHAERPTFTPSVLVRTGRAVDPAFVPMDGDPPEVCHTFVTDGQIQYLGDCTHALAGQTVPMVAFPDRWG
;
A
#
# COMPACT_ATOMS: atom_id res chain seq x y z
N MET A 1 -4.47 13.72 -10.30
CA MET A 1 -4.07 12.30 -10.22
C MET A 1 -3.47 11.92 -11.55
N THR A 2 -2.23 11.43 -11.55
CA THR A 2 -1.51 11.01 -12.76
C THR A 2 -1.26 9.51 -12.67
N ALA A 3 -1.65 8.75 -13.69
CA ALA A 3 -1.23 7.35 -13.80
C ALA A 3 0.24 7.32 -14.25
N LEU A 4 1.12 6.77 -13.40
CA LEU A 4 2.55 6.61 -13.75
C LEU A 4 2.77 5.29 -14.49
N SER A 5 2.01 4.26 -14.11
CA SER A 5 1.97 2.95 -14.77
C SER A 5 0.63 2.26 -14.47
N ASN A 6 0.48 1.00 -14.90
CA ASN A 6 -0.67 0.17 -14.52
C ASN A 6 -0.78 -0.08 -13.01
N VAL A 7 0.36 -0.13 -12.30
CA VAL A 7 0.44 -0.53 -10.88
C VAL A 7 0.71 0.63 -9.94
N LEU A 8 1.09 1.81 -10.46
CA LEU A 8 1.48 2.97 -9.67
C LEU A 8 0.83 4.26 -10.18
N ARG A 9 0.32 5.05 -9.24
CA ARG A 9 -0.28 6.37 -9.51
C ARG A 9 0.33 7.43 -8.60
N GLU A 10 0.36 8.66 -9.06
CA GLU A 10 0.65 9.84 -8.24
C GLU A 10 -0.66 10.59 -7.96
N LEU A 11 -1.06 10.63 -6.68
CA LEU A 11 -2.33 11.25 -6.28
C LEU A 11 -2.19 12.77 -6.21
N ALA A 12 -1.04 13.23 -5.71
CA ALA A 12 -0.60 14.61 -5.60
C ALA A 12 0.95 14.62 -5.61
N PRO A 13 1.62 15.77 -5.87
CA PRO A 13 3.07 15.83 -5.86
C PRO A 13 3.67 15.20 -4.59
N GLY A 14 4.52 14.18 -4.75
CA GLY A 14 5.14 13.50 -3.61
C GLY A 14 4.28 12.43 -2.93
N VAL A 15 3.13 12.06 -3.51
CA VAL A 15 2.21 11.04 -2.96
C VAL A 15 1.95 9.94 -3.98
N LEU A 16 2.58 8.78 -3.75
CA LEU A 16 2.40 7.59 -4.58
C LEU A 16 1.32 6.69 -4.00
N SER A 17 0.56 6.04 -4.89
CA SER A 17 -0.46 5.07 -4.53
C SER A 17 -0.36 3.81 -5.39
N PHE A 18 -0.62 2.66 -4.77
CA PHE A 18 -0.68 1.34 -5.41
C PHE A 18 -1.86 0.54 -4.87
N TRP A 19 -2.39 -0.39 -5.66
CA TRP A 19 -3.44 -1.30 -5.21
C TRP A 19 -2.88 -2.43 -4.35
N CYS A 20 -3.51 -2.69 -3.20
CA CYS A 20 -3.15 -3.81 -2.33
C CYS A 20 -4.17 -4.95 -2.49
N PRO A 21 -3.80 -6.10 -3.10
CA PRO A 21 -4.67 -7.28 -3.19
C PRO A 21 -5.14 -7.80 -1.82
N GLY A 22 -4.26 -7.78 -0.81
CA GLY A 22 -4.56 -8.26 0.55
C GLY A 22 -5.63 -7.43 1.26
N CYS A 23 -5.64 -6.11 1.06
CA CYS A 23 -6.64 -5.23 1.66
C CYS A 23 -7.86 -4.97 0.76
N GLY A 24 -7.74 -5.22 -0.54
CA GLY A 24 -8.79 -4.89 -1.50
C GLY A 24 -9.04 -3.38 -1.64
N VAL A 25 -8.04 -2.57 -1.32
CA VAL A 25 -8.05 -1.09 -1.40
C VAL A 25 -6.66 -0.56 -1.81
N SER A 26 -6.59 0.72 -2.18
CA SER A 26 -5.31 1.37 -2.46
C SER A 26 -4.57 1.77 -1.19
N HIS A 27 -3.25 1.58 -1.19
CA HIS A 27 -2.34 2.12 -0.19
C HIS A 27 -1.62 3.33 -0.78
N SER A 28 -1.17 4.24 0.10
CA SER A 28 -0.41 5.42 -0.31
C SER A 28 0.79 5.66 0.59
N ILE A 29 1.86 6.18 0.00
CA ILE A 29 3.08 6.62 0.69
C ILE A 29 3.45 8.03 0.26
N GLN A 30 4.15 8.74 1.12
CA GLN A 30 4.73 10.04 0.80
C GLN A 30 6.22 9.84 0.47
N TYR A 31 6.72 10.46 -0.59
CA TYR A 31 8.13 10.40 -1.00
C TYR A 31 8.71 11.80 -1.23
N GLY A 32 10.03 11.89 -1.32
CA GLY A 32 10.72 13.17 -1.49
C GLY A 32 10.76 14.03 -0.22
N ALA A 33 10.93 15.34 -0.37
CA ALA A 33 11.02 16.26 0.75
C ALA A 33 9.63 16.63 1.30
N GLY A 34 9.54 16.82 2.62
CA GLY A 34 8.33 17.34 3.28
C GLY A 34 8.12 16.77 4.69
N PRO A 35 7.06 17.23 5.38
CA PRO A 35 6.78 16.82 6.76
C PRO A 35 6.18 15.42 6.86
N GLY A 36 6.53 14.70 7.93
CA GLY A 36 6.00 13.36 8.23
C GLY A 36 6.81 12.23 7.59
N PRO A 37 6.32 10.99 7.64
CA PRO A 37 7.02 9.82 7.11
C PRO A 37 7.35 9.97 5.62
N ARG A 38 8.59 9.66 5.21
CA ARG A 38 9.06 9.73 3.82
C ARG A 38 9.74 8.44 3.41
N TRP A 39 9.16 7.80 2.41
CA TRP A 39 9.73 6.62 1.78
C TRP A 39 10.70 7.03 0.69
N GLY A 40 11.81 6.31 0.60
CA GLY A 40 12.61 6.22 -0.60
C GLY A 40 11.82 5.49 -1.69
N TRP A 41 11.94 5.98 -2.93
CA TRP A 41 11.41 5.35 -4.12
C TRP A 41 12.54 5.30 -5.16
N ASN A 42 12.68 4.18 -5.85
CA ASN A 42 13.70 3.97 -6.88
C ASN A 42 13.42 4.70 -8.20
N GLY A 43 12.29 5.41 -8.33
CA GLY A 43 11.91 6.13 -9.55
C GLY A 43 11.28 5.25 -10.64
N HIS A 44 11.16 3.93 -10.45
CA HIS A 44 10.52 3.04 -11.41
C HIS A 44 9.02 2.96 -11.17
N ALA A 45 8.23 3.20 -12.23
CA ALA A 45 6.78 3.18 -12.14
C ALA A 45 6.19 1.78 -12.33
N GLU A 46 6.80 0.94 -13.16
CA GLU A 46 6.34 -0.43 -13.47
C GLU A 46 6.84 -1.45 -12.43
N ARG A 47 8.04 -1.20 -11.89
CA ARG A 47 8.73 -2.08 -10.92
C ARG A 47 9.20 -1.25 -9.72
N PRO A 48 8.27 -0.62 -8.98
CA PRO A 48 8.64 0.25 -7.88
C PRO A 48 9.29 -0.56 -6.75
N THR A 49 10.21 0.10 -6.06
CA THR A 49 10.72 -0.33 -4.76
C THR A 49 10.52 0.82 -3.79
N PHE A 50 10.00 0.52 -2.60
CA PHE A 50 9.83 1.49 -1.53
C PHE A 50 10.66 1.09 -0.31
N THR A 51 11.31 2.06 0.32
CA THR A 51 12.11 1.85 1.53
C THR A 51 11.81 2.92 2.57
N PRO A 52 11.55 2.57 3.84
CA PRO A 52 11.48 1.21 4.41
C PRO A 52 10.18 0.48 4.04
N SER A 53 9.77 -0.52 4.82
CA SER A 53 8.46 -1.18 4.67
C SER A 53 7.30 -0.17 4.76
N VAL A 54 6.17 -0.54 4.19
CA VAL A 54 4.91 0.20 4.26
C VAL A 54 4.03 -0.46 5.30
N LEU A 55 3.64 0.29 6.33
CA LEU A 55 2.75 -0.18 7.38
C LEU A 55 1.45 0.64 7.36
N VAL A 56 0.34 -0.05 7.11
CA VAL A 56 -1.01 0.51 7.15
C VAL A 56 -1.73 -0.10 8.35
N ARG A 57 -2.30 0.79 9.18
CA ARG A 57 -3.12 0.42 10.33
C ARG A 57 -4.49 1.08 10.22
N THR A 58 -5.54 0.33 10.51
CA THR A 58 -6.94 0.77 10.55
C THR A 58 -7.65 0.13 11.75
N GLY A 59 -8.92 0.45 11.95
CA GLY A 59 -9.75 -0.20 12.97
C GLY A 59 -9.13 -0.18 14.36
N ARG A 60 -9.12 -1.33 15.04
CA ARG A 60 -8.61 -1.44 16.42
C ARG A 60 -7.12 -1.19 16.56
N ALA A 61 -6.35 -1.27 15.47
CA ALA A 61 -4.92 -0.97 15.48
C ALA A 61 -4.63 0.54 15.62
N VAL A 62 -5.62 1.41 15.42
CA VAL A 62 -5.51 2.86 15.63
C VAL A 62 -6.50 3.40 16.66
N ASP A 63 -7.66 2.76 16.80
CA ASP A 63 -8.68 3.11 17.78
C ASP A 63 -9.24 1.85 18.46
N PRO A 64 -8.84 1.54 19.71
CA PRO A 64 -9.30 0.36 20.43
C PRO A 64 -10.82 0.25 20.61
N ALA A 65 -11.56 1.36 20.48
CA ALA A 65 -13.02 1.38 20.59
C ALA A 65 -13.71 1.02 19.26
N PHE A 66 -12.96 0.83 18.16
CA PHE A 66 -13.52 0.48 16.86
C PHE A 66 -14.25 -0.87 16.90
N VAL A 67 -15.46 -0.88 16.35
CA VAL A 67 -16.30 -2.08 16.20
C VAL A 67 -16.33 -2.48 14.72
N PRO A 68 -15.64 -3.57 14.32
CA PRO A 68 -15.60 -4.00 12.93
C PRO A 68 -16.98 -4.42 12.39
N MET A 69 -17.19 -4.14 11.12
CA MET A 69 -18.34 -4.52 10.31
C MET A 69 -17.88 -5.33 9.09
N ASP A 70 -18.81 -6.11 8.52
CA ASP A 70 -18.54 -6.86 7.29
C ASP A 70 -18.16 -5.90 6.16
N GLY A 71 -17.01 -6.14 5.54
CA GLY A 71 -16.47 -5.31 4.47
C GLY A 71 -15.43 -4.27 4.92
N ASP A 72 -15.17 -4.13 6.22
CA ASP A 72 -14.07 -3.31 6.70
C ASP A 72 -12.71 -3.81 6.21
N PRO A 73 -11.75 -2.90 5.94
CA PRO A 73 -10.42 -3.31 5.54
C PRO A 73 -9.70 -4.01 6.70
N PRO A 74 -8.70 -4.86 6.42
CA PRO A 74 -7.85 -5.47 7.44
C PRO A 74 -7.19 -4.42 8.34
N GLU A 75 -7.10 -4.70 9.63
CA GLU A 75 -6.60 -3.75 10.65
C GLU A 75 -5.11 -3.47 10.58
N VAL A 76 -4.33 -4.46 10.09
CA VAL A 76 -2.89 -4.33 9.86
C VAL A 76 -2.53 -4.92 8.50
N CYS A 77 -1.84 -4.13 7.69
CA CYS A 77 -1.12 -4.60 6.51
C CYS A 77 0.28 -4.00 6.50
N HIS A 78 1.28 -4.87 6.56
CA HIS A 78 2.69 -4.52 6.61
C HIS A 78 3.43 -5.18 5.46
N THR A 79 4.00 -4.38 4.57
CA THR A 79 4.59 -4.87 3.32
C THR A 79 5.99 -4.35 3.05
N PHE A 80 6.80 -5.16 2.40
CA PHE A 80 7.89 -4.65 1.57
C PHE A 80 7.43 -4.63 0.11
N VAL A 81 7.69 -3.51 -0.57
CA VAL A 81 7.51 -3.41 -2.01
C VAL A 81 8.88 -3.35 -2.64
N THR A 82 9.22 -4.33 -3.46
CA THR A 82 10.52 -4.42 -4.12
C THR A 82 10.32 -4.99 -5.51
N ASP A 83 10.82 -4.28 -6.51
CA ASP A 83 10.85 -4.74 -7.90
C ASP A 83 9.46 -5.13 -8.45
N GLY A 84 8.43 -4.37 -8.07
CA GLY A 84 7.04 -4.66 -8.47
C GLY A 84 6.41 -5.87 -7.77
N GLN A 85 7.03 -6.39 -6.72
CA GLN A 85 6.47 -7.44 -5.84
C GLN A 85 6.07 -6.85 -4.50
N ILE A 86 4.97 -7.36 -3.93
CA ILE A 86 4.53 -7.08 -2.57
C ILE A 86 4.81 -8.31 -1.71
N GLN A 87 5.74 -8.20 -0.78
CA GLN A 87 5.93 -9.17 0.29
C GLN A 87 5.13 -8.73 1.51
N TYR A 88 4.15 -9.52 1.91
CA TYR A 88 3.37 -9.31 3.12
C TYR A 88 4.09 -9.92 4.32
N LEU A 89 4.27 -9.14 5.38
CA LEU A 89 4.89 -9.59 6.61
C LEU A 89 3.92 -10.40 7.48
N GLY A 90 4.46 -11.10 8.46
CA GLY A 90 3.71 -12.04 9.30
C GLY A 90 2.70 -11.37 10.24
N ASP A 91 2.81 -10.06 10.46
CA ASP A 91 1.90 -9.25 11.26
C ASP A 91 0.70 -8.69 10.46
N CYS A 92 0.58 -9.03 9.17
CA CYS A 92 -0.64 -8.75 8.41
C CYS A 92 -1.84 -9.52 8.97
N THR A 93 -3.00 -8.87 8.95
CA THR A 93 -4.28 -9.43 9.46
C THR A 93 -5.19 -9.99 8.36
N HIS A 94 -4.73 -9.97 7.11
CA HIS A 94 -5.45 -10.51 5.95
C HIS A 94 -4.85 -11.83 5.46
N ALA A 95 -5.59 -12.54 4.60
CA ALA A 95 -5.23 -13.89 4.11
C ALA A 95 -3.86 -14.00 3.41
N LEU A 96 -3.33 -12.90 2.85
CA LEU A 96 -2.01 -12.90 2.19
C LEU A 96 -0.81 -12.75 3.15
N ALA A 97 -1.00 -12.78 4.47
CA ALA A 97 0.11 -12.69 5.43
C ALA A 97 1.19 -13.75 5.15
N GLY A 98 2.46 -13.33 5.15
CA GLY A 98 3.61 -14.19 4.84
C GLY A 98 3.78 -14.56 3.36
N GLN A 99 2.92 -14.08 2.46
CA GLN A 99 3.01 -14.36 1.03
C GLN A 99 3.71 -13.23 0.28
N THR A 100 4.25 -13.55 -0.89
CA THR A 100 4.75 -12.56 -1.86
C THR A 100 3.94 -12.68 -3.14
N VAL A 101 3.39 -11.57 -3.61
CA VAL A 101 2.56 -11.51 -4.83
C VAL A 101 3.01 -10.37 -5.74
N PRO A 102 2.81 -10.48 -7.06
CA PRO A 102 3.04 -9.36 -7.96
C PRO A 102 2.09 -8.20 -7.64
N MET A 103 2.57 -6.97 -7.81
CA MET A 103 1.69 -5.82 -7.87
C MET A 103 0.72 -5.98 -9.03
N VAL A 104 -0.54 -5.62 -8.80
CA VAL A 104 -1.61 -5.74 -9.79
C VAL A 104 -2.06 -4.36 -10.25
N ALA A 105 -2.69 -4.32 -11.42
CA ALA A 105 -3.32 -3.11 -11.90
C ALA A 105 -4.43 -2.65 -10.95
N PHE A 106 -4.68 -1.34 -10.93
CA PHE A 106 -5.87 -0.81 -10.26
C PHE A 106 -7.14 -1.37 -10.92
N PRO A 107 -8.16 -1.80 -10.14
CA PRO A 107 -9.41 -2.28 -10.73
C PRO A 107 -10.12 -1.18 -11.53
N ASP A 108 -10.78 -1.56 -12.63
CA ASP A 108 -11.42 -0.65 -13.61
C ASP A 108 -12.38 0.38 -13.00
N ARG A 109 -13.02 0.05 -11.88
CA ARG A 109 -13.95 0.94 -11.14
C ARG A 109 -13.27 2.09 -10.38
N TRP A 110 -11.94 2.16 -10.43
CA TRP A 110 -11.12 3.21 -9.81
C TRP A 110 -10.28 3.95 -10.86
N GLY A 111 -10.60 3.83 -12.16
CA GLY A 111 -10.00 4.57 -13.27
C GLY A 111 -10.44 6.03 -13.33
#